data_AF-A0A318HC05-F1
#
_entry.id   AF-A0A318HC05-F1
#
_cell.length_a   1.000
_cell.length_b   1.000
_cell.length_c   1.000
_cell.angle_alpha   90.00
_cell.angle_beta   90.00
_cell.angle_gamma   90.00
#
_symmetry.space_group_name_H-M   'P 1'
#
loop_
_entity.id
_entity.type
_entity.pdbx_description
1 polymer ?
#
loop_
_entity_poly.entity_id
_entity_poly.type
_entity_poly.pdbx_seq_one_letter_code
_entity_poly.pdbx_strand_id
1 'polypeptide(L)' 'MIRLRRLGSNPLMLQVVGGALYGIGGVLYDLKWPNPWPTTFADHEFFHNGSTAVAAICHCLAM' A
#
# COMPACT_ATOMS: atom_id res chain seq x y z
N MET A 1 -27.12 -2.12 -5.29
CA MET A 1 -26.44 -1.66 -6.52
C MET A 1 -25.29 -0.74 -6.15
N ILE A 2 -24.06 -1.22 -6.28
CA ILE A 2 -22.84 -0.44 -5.97
C ILE A 2 -22.71 0.66 -7.03
N ARG A 3 -22.56 1.92 -6.59
CA ARG A 3 -22.65 3.13 -7.42
C ARG A 3 -21.34 3.39 -8.19
N LEU A 4 -20.90 2.42 -9.00
CA LEU A 4 -19.66 2.49 -9.79
C LEU A 4 -19.65 3.66 -10.81
N ARG A 5 -20.84 4.19 -11.17
CA ARG A 5 -20.99 5.22 -12.20
C ARG A 5 -20.56 6.64 -11.81
N ARG A 6 -20.22 6.89 -10.54
CA ARG A 6 -19.81 8.23 -10.06
C ARG A 6 -18.36 8.34 -9.61
N LEU A 7 -17.67 7.21 -9.45
CA LEU A 7 -16.25 7.21 -9.16
C LEU A 7 -15.54 7.55 -10.47
N GLY A 8 -14.95 8.73 -10.57
CA GLY A 8 -14.09 9.06 -11.71
C GLY A 8 -12.97 8.03 -11.85
N SER A 9 -12.32 7.98 -13.01
CA SER A 9 -11.18 7.08 -13.25
C SER A 9 -10.08 7.25 -12.19
N ASN A 10 -9.89 8.46 -11.67
CA ASN A 10 -8.82 8.80 -10.73
C ASN A 10 -8.91 8.09 -9.37
N PRO A 11 -10.01 8.17 -8.59
CA PRO A 11 -10.13 7.46 -7.31
C PRO A 11 -10.06 5.93 -7.47
N LEU A 12 -10.57 5.38 -8.58
CA LEU A 12 -10.45 3.95 -8.87
C LEU A 12 -8.97 3.54 -9.05
N MET A 13 -8.20 4.34 -9.81
CA MET A 13 -6.77 4.10 -10.01
C MET A 13 -5.98 4.20 -8.71
N LEU A 14 -6.26 5.22 -7.88
CA LEU A 14 -5.66 5.37 -6.56
C LEU A 14 -5.93 4.15 -5.68
N GLN A 15 -7.17 3.66 -5.67
CA GLN A 15 -7.54 2.49 -4.87
C GLN A 15 -6.83 1.21 -5.34
N VAL A 16 -6.71 1.00 -6.66
CA VAL A 16 -6.02 -0.16 -7.23
C VAL A 16 -4.51 -0.09 -6.95
N VAL A 17 -3.89 1.08 -7.17
CA VAL A 17 -2.45 1.28 -6.94
C VAL A 17 -2.12 1.14 -5.46
N GLY A 18 -2.89 1.77 -4.56
CA GLY A 18 -2.69 1.64 -3.12
C GLY A 18 -2.84 0.19 -2.65
N GLY A 19 -3.85 -0.54 -3.14
CA GLY A 19 -4.04 -1.95 -2.84
C GLY A 19 -2.89 -2.84 -3.34
N ALA A 20 -2.39 -2.59 -4.55
CA ALA A 20 -1.25 -3.33 -5.12
C ALA A 20 0.04 -3.10 -4.31
N LEU A 21 0.33 -1.85 -3.92
CA LEU A 21 1.49 -1.51 -3.11
C LEU A 21 1.44 -2.18 -1.73
N TYR A 22 0.27 -2.19 -1.08
CA TYR A 22 0.06 -2.89 0.19
C TYR A 22 0.29 -4.40 0.06
N GLY A 23 -0.28 -5.02 -0.97
CA GLY A 23 -0.12 -6.44 -1.23
C GLY A 23 1.33 -6.84 -1.49
N ILE A 24 2.04 -6.11 -2.35
CA ILE A 24 3.48 -6.32 -2.62
C ILE A 24 4.27 -6.17 -1.32
N GLY A 25 4.03 -5.11 -0.56
CA GLY A 25 4.67 -4.90 0.73
C GLY A 25 4.46 -6.06 1.70
N GLY A 26 3.26 -6.64 1.74
CA GLY A 26 2.95 -7.79 2.60
C GLY A 26 3.72 -9.04 2.20
N VAL A 27 3.88 -9.29 0.90
CA VAL A 27 4.72 -10.39 0.39
C VAL A 27 6.19 -10.17 0.77
N LEU A 28 6.69 -8.94 0.62
CA LEU A 28 8.05 -8.57 0.99
C LEU A 28 8.30 -8.75 2.51
N TYR A 29 7.33 -8.34 3.33
CA TYR A 29 7.35 -8.55 4.77
C TYR A 29 7.47 -10.04 5.14
N ASP A 30 6.65 -10.89 4.52
CA ASP A 30 6.65 -12.34 4.80
C ASP A 30 7.97 -13.01 4.37
N LEU A 31 8.56 -12.53 3.28
CA LEU A 31 9.90 -12.94 2.81
C LEU A 31 11.04 -12.35 3.65
N LYS A 32 10.75 -11.50 4.64
CA LYS A 32 11.74 -10.75 5.45
C LYS A 32 12.77 -10.01 4.57
N TRP A 33 12.30 -9.48 3.46
CA TRP A 33 13.11 -8.84 2.44
C TRP A 33 12.35 -7.64 1.87
N PRO A 34 12.94 -6.44 1.77
CA PRO A 34 14.34 -6.11 2.04
C PRO A 34 14.62 -5.89 3.53
N ASN A 35 15.81 -6.30 3.99
CA ASN A 35 16.30 -6.00 5.34
C ASN A 35 17.57 -5.13 5.28
N PRO A 36 17.43 -3.84 4.93
CA PRO A 36 18.59 -2.97 4.73
C PRO A 36 19.32 -2.65 6.04
N TRP A 37 18.60 -2.54 7.15
CA TRP A 37 19.18 -2.31 8.48
C TRP A 37 18.49 -3.17 9.55
N PRO A 38 18.94 -4.42 9.77
CA PRO A 38 18.29 -5.37 10.67
C PRO A 38 18.13 -4.89 12.12
N THR A 39 18.97 -3.96 12.55
CA THR A 39 19.03 -3.47 13.93
C THR A 39 18.18 -2.21 14.17
N THR A 40 17.79 -1.48 13.11
CA THR A 40 17.12 -0.18 13.25
C THR A 40 16.01 0.09 12.24
N PHE A 41 16.00 -0.59 11.09
CA PHE A 41 15.02 -0.41 10.01
C PHE A 41 14.93 -1.69 9.16
N ALA A 42 14.20 -2.66 9.69
CA ALA A 42 14.01 -3.98 9.11
C ALA A 42 12.76 -4.06 8.22
N ASP A 43 12.46 -5.27 7.73
CA ASP A 43 11.32 -5.57 6.84
C ASP A 43 9.96 -5.08 7.39
N HIS A 44 9.75 -5.16 8.69
CA HIS A 44 8.52 -4.69 9.36
C HIS A 44 8.28 -3.18 9.15
N GLU A 45 9.33 -2.39 9.27
CA GLU A 45 9.25 -0.94 9.16
C GLU A 45 9.18 -0.50 7.69
N PHE A 46 9.83 -1.24 6.79
CA PHE A 46 9.68 -1.05 5.35
C PHE A 46 8.24 -1.31 4.89
N PHE A 47 7.59 -2.34 5.43
CA PHE A 47 6.20 -2.63 5.14
C PHE A 47 5.24 -1.57 5.70
N HIS A 48 5.43 -1.16 6.95
CA HIS A 48 4.56 -0.17 7.59
C HIS A 48 4.76 1.26 7.07
N ASN A 49 5.99 1.77 7.05
CA ASN A 49 6.26 3.15 6.58
C ASN A 49 6.30 3.26 5.06
N GLY A 50 6.68 2.20 4.34
CA GLY A 50 6.75 2.21 2.87
C GLY A 50 5.40 1.92 2.24
N SER A 51 5.03 0.63 2.18
CA SER A 51 3.82 0.20 1.45
C SER A 51 2.51 0.58 2.14
N THR A 52 2.44 0.46 3.47
CA THR A 52 1.17 0.66 4.20
C THR A 52 0.80 2.14 4.28
N ALA A 53 1.76 3.02 4.57
CA ALA A 53 1.53 4.47 4.57
C ALA A 53 1.09 4.99 3.18
N VAL A 54 1.75 4.55 2.10
CA VAL A 54 1.37 4.96 0.73
C VAL A 54 -0.02 4.43 0.36
N ALA A 55 -0.33 3.18 0.70
CA ALA A 55 -1.67 2.63 0.49
C ALA A 55 -2.76 3.41 1.25
N ALA A 56 -2.49 3.80 2.49
CA ALA A 56 -3.39 4.61 3.30
C ALA A 56 -3.62 6.01 2.69
N ILE A 57 -2.56 6.65 2.19
CA ILE A 57 -2.69 7.95 1.49
C ILE A 57 -3.55 7.79 0.22
N CYS A 58 -3.27 6.78 -0.60
CA CYS A 58 -4.07 6.50 -1.80
C CYS A 58 -5.54 6.26 -1.46
N HIS A 59 -5.82 5.55 -0.36
CA HIS A 59 -7.18 5.30 0.11
C HIS A 59 -7.87 6.58 0.59
N CYS A 60 -7.22 7.39 1.41
CA CYS A 60 -7.74 8.67 1.88
C CYS A 60 -8.03 9.65 0.73
N LEU A 61 -7.24 9.62 -0.34
CA LEU A 61 -7.45 10.45 -1.53
C LEU A 61 -8.51 9.90 -2.49
N ALA A 62 -8.82 8.59 -2.40
CA ALA A 62 -9.82 7.94 -3.23
C ALA A 62 -11.25 8.03 -2.67
N MET A 63 -11.38 8.26 -1.35
CA MET A 63 -12.63 8.43 -0.62
C MET A 63 -13.24 9.82 -0.82
#